data_AF-A0A7S0H544-F1
#
_entry.id   AF-A0A7S0H544-F1
#
_cell.length_a   1.000
_cell.length_b   1.000
_cell.length_c   1.000
_cell.angle_alpha   90.00
_cell.angle_beta   90.00
_cell.angle_gamma   90.00
#
_symmetry.space_group_name_H-M   'P 1'
#
loop_
_entity.id
_entity.type
_entity.pdbx_description
1 polymer ?
#
loop_
_entity_poly.entity_id
_entity_poly.type
_entity_poly.pdbx_seq_one_letter_code
_entity_poly.pdbx_strand_id
1 'polypeptide(L)'
;MLSVLANVKDETTTIRRTVKDIRHHIGKDLREMRKLINSKITEVKFMFDEKLKAMESKLKDSQADAIKVAMENSKKEWMEEMRRKKVEKPTKAQNFTPAGGKNLTSGATRRENAAGESASVLSRSGVLNSDTKVTVSQDDIPKDFSESISFELGTYVDCRDTVGMWLEAKIVERQDKLLRIHYLKWDSNWDEYLSIDKDILRFAPAGKFTKPSSNAMVGMQISDKVMVCPLQPAPRRWVEGLVVKSKGAHLKVRYRIGKSADKFSFWFHCDSGEVRPRNA
;
A
#
# COMPACT_ATOMS: atom_id res chain seq x y z
N MET A 1 -44.21 12.57 -56.21
CA MET A 1 -43.85 12.33 -54.79
C MET A 1 -43.00 11.08 -54.60
N LEU A 2 -43.36 9.92 -55.16
CA LEU A 2 -42.59 8.67 -54.97
C LEU A 2 -41.14 8.71 -55.51
N SER A 3 -40.88 9.39 -56.64
CA SER A 3 -39.53 9.54 -57.21
C SER A 3 -38.58 10.35 -56.31
N VAL A 4 -39.09 11.42 -55.70
CA VAL A 4 -38.31 12.28 -54.77
C VAL A 4 -37.89 11.49 -53.53
N LEU A 5 -38.77 10.66 -52.99
CA LEU A 5 -38.46 9.82 -51.82
C LEU A 5 -37.43 8.73 -52.13
N ALA A 6 -37.41 8.19 -53.35
CA ALA A 6 -36.40 7.22 -53.76
C ALA A 6 -35.00 7.87 -53.83
N ASN A 7 -34.89 9.08 -54.37
CA ASN A 7 -33.61 9.80 -54.47
C ASN A 7 -33.02 10.14 -53.09
N VAL A 8 -33.86 10.59 -52.15
CA VAL A 8 -33.44 10.88 -50.76
C VAL A 8 -32.93 9.62 -50.05
N LYS A 9 -33.55 8.45 -50.30
CA LYS A 9 -33.08 7.18 -49.73
C LYS A 9 -31.70 6.81 -50.28
N ASP A 10 -31.44 7.01 -51.57
CA ASP A 10 -30.14 6.68 -52.15
C ASP A 10 -29.03 7.60 -51.63
N GLU A 11 -29.28 8.92 -51.57
CA GLU A 11 -28.37 9.90 -51.00
C GLU A 11 -28.02 9.60 -49.54
N THR A 12 -29.02 9.26 -48.71
CA THR A 12 -28.78 8.92 -47.30
C THR A 12 -27.96 7.63 -47.14
N THR A 13 -28.12 6.64 -48.03
CA THR A 13 -27.29 5.43 -48.00
C THR A 13 -25.85 5.71 -48.42
N THR A 14 -25.65 6.59 -49.41
CA THR A 14 -24.32 7.03 -49.86
C THR A 14 -23.58 7.77 -48.74
N ILE A 15 -24.24 8.75 -48.10
CA ILE A 15 -23.66 9.48 -46.96
C ILE A 15 -23.28 8.52 -45.82
N ARG A 16 -24.14 7.55 -45.49
CA ARG A 16 -23.84 6.56 -44.43
C ARG A 16 -22.61 5.70 -44.78
N ARG A 17 -22.44 5.30 -46.04
CA ARG A 17 -21.24 4.56 -46.49
C ARG A 17 -20.00 5.44 -46.34
N THR A 18 -20.03 6.67 -46.85
CA THR A 18 -18.91 7.61 -46.75
C THR A 18 -18.50 7.88 -45.30
N VAL A 19 -19.47 8.12 -44.40
CA VAL A 19 -19.19 8.33 -42.97
C VAL A 19 -18.56 7.09 -42.33
N LYS A 20 -19.01 5.88 -42.71
CA LYS A 20 -18.43 4.62 -42.22
C LYS A 20 -16.98 4.45 -42.68
N ASP A 21 -16.69 4.78 -43.93
CA ASP A 21 -15.34 4.68 -44.50
C ASP A 21 -14.38 5.70 -43.89
N ILE A 22 -14.82 6.95 -43.72
CA ILE A 22 -14.06 7.98 -42.99
C ILE A 22 -13.74 7.53 -41.57
N ARG A 23 -14.75 7.00 -40.84
CA ARG A 23 -14.53 6.48 -39.48
C ARG A 23 -13.54 5.31 -39.46
N HIS A 24 -13.59 4.44 -40.46
CA HIS A 24 -12.66 3.32 -40.59
C HIS A 24 -11.22 3.81 -40.82
N HIS A 25 -11.01 4.77 -41.72
CA HIS A 25 -9.70 5.37 -41.98
C HIS A 25 -9.13 6.11 -40.77
N ILE A 26 -9.92 7.00 -40.13
CA ILE A 26 -9.50 7.67 -38.89
C ILE A 26 -9.13 6.64 -37.82
N GLY A 27 -9.92 5.58 -37.67
CA GLY A 27 -9.63 4.52 -36.72
C GLY A 27 -8.33 3.77 -37.04
N LYS A 28 -7.98 3.59 -38.32
CA LYS A 28 -6.73 2.98 -38.76
C LYS A 28 -5.54 3.88 -38.43
N ASP A 29 -5.63 5.18 -38.75
CA ASP A 29 -4.55 6.14 -38.51
C ASP A 29 -4.27 6.33 -37.02
N LEU A 30 -5.32 6.39 -36.18
CA LEU A 30 -5.18 6.44 -34.73
C LEU A 30 -4.47 5.19 -34.17
N ARG A 31 -4.73 4.00 -34.73
CA ARG A 31 -4.04 2.76 -34.32
C ARG A 31 -2.55 2.79 -34.68
N GLU A 32 -2.20 3.26 -35.87
CA GLU A 32 -0.80 3.38 -36.29
C GLU A 32 -0.05 4.45 -35.49
N MET A 33 -0.66 5.62 -35.26
CA MET A 33 -0.08 6.64 -34.36
C MET A 33 0.13 6.10 -32.95
N ARG A 34 -0.82 5.34 -32.39
CA ARG A 34 -0.66 4.72 -31.07
C ARG A 34 0.50 3.72 -31.03
N LYS A 35 0.67 2.91 -32.08
CA LYS A 35 1.83 2.00 -32.20
C LYS A 35 3.15 2.78 -32.22
N LEU A 36 3.22 3.85 -33.01
CA LEU A 36 4.41 4.69 -33.09
C LEU A 36 4.75 5.34 -31.73
N ILE A 37 3.76 5.89 -31.04
CA ILE A 37 3.92 6.48 -29.70
C ILE A 37 4.43 5.43 -28.71
N ASN A 38 3.81 4.25 -28.66
CA ASN A 38 4.24 3.17 -27.77
C ASN A 38 5.67 2.68 -28.08
N SER A 39 6.03 2.60 -29.37
CA SER A 39 7.40 2.28 -29.79
C SER A 39 8.39 3.31 -29.27
N LYS A 40 8.09 4.60 -29.42
CA LYS A 40 8.96 5.69 -28.95
C LYS A 40 9.05 5.75 -27.42
N ILE A 41 7.96 5.49 -26.70
CA ILE A 41 7.99 5.37 -25.23
C ILE A 41 8.91 4.21 -24.82
N THR A 42 8.88 3.10 -25.53
CA THR A 42 9.73 1.93 -25.22
C THR A 42 11.21 2.23 -25.46
N GLU A 43 11.53 2.91 -26.56
CA GLU A 43 12.89 3.38 -26.89
C GLU A 43 13.42 4.34 -25.82
N VAL A 44 12.62 5.32 -25.39
CA VAL A 44 12.99 6.26 -24.33
C VAL A 44 13.22 5.54 -23.00
N LYS A 45 12.33 4.62 -22.61
CA LYS A 45 12.50 3.81 -21.39
C LYS A 45 13.81 3.02 -21.42
N PHE A 46 14.12 2.38 -22.54
CA PHE A 46 15.36 1.64 -22.70
C PHE A 46 16.59 2.54 -22.51
N MET A 47 16.62 3.72 -23.14
CA MET A 47 17.71 4.69 -22.96
C MET A 47 17.86 5.16 -21.49
N PHE A 48 16.75 5.35 -20.77
CA PHE A 48 16.79 5.72 -19.35
C PHE A 48 17.34 4.57 -18.49
N ASP A 49 16.91 3.34 -18.73
CA ASP A 49 17.39 2.16 -17.99
C ASP A 49 18.89 1.92 -18.20
N GLU A 50 19.41 2.11 -19.42
CA GLU A 50 20.84 2.03 -19.69
C GLU A 50 21.63 3.12 -18.97
N LYS A 51 21.14 4.36 -18.99
CA LYS A 51 21.77 5.47 -18.24
C LYS A 51 21.75 5.22 -16.73
N LEU A 52 20.66 4.70 -16.20
CA LEU A 52 20.53 4.37 -14.77
C LEU A 52 21.55 3.30 -14.37
N LYS A 53 21.64 2.20 -15.13
CA LYS A 53 22.65 1.15 -14.92
C LYS A 53 24.08 1.69 -14.98
N ALA A 54 24.38 2.58 -15.93
CA ALA A 54 25.69 3.21 -16.03
C ALA A 54 26.02 4.10 -14.82
N MET A 55 25.04 4.85 -14.30
CA MET A 55 25.21 5.65 -13.08
C MET A 55 25.40 4.78 -11.84
N GLU A 56 24.62 3.70 -11.70
CA GLU A 56 24.76 2.75 -10.59
C GLU A 56 26.14 2.07 -10.58
N SER A 57 26.67 1.71 -11.76
CA SER A 57 28.03 1.16 -11.87
C SER A 57 29.08 2.16 -11.39
N LYS A 58 29.01 3.41 -11.89
CA LYS A 58 29.94 4.49 -11.48
C LYS A 58 29.88 4.77 -9.97
N LEU A 59 28.69 4.70 -9.37
CA LEU A 59 28.53 4.88 -7.93
C LEU A 59 29.18 3.74 -7.14
N LYS A 60 28.99 2.48 -7.59
CA LYS A 60 29.62 1.32 -6.95
C LYS A 60 31.15 1.37 -7.02
N ASP A 61 31.69 1.77 -8.17
CA ASP A 61 33.14 1.93 -8.35
C ASP A 61 33.69 3.02 -7.43
N SER A 62 33.01 4.18 -7.37
CA SER A 62 33.38 5.28 -6.47
C SER A 62 33.30 4.91 -4.98
N GLN A 63 32.26 4.16 -4.57
CA GLN A 63 32.12 3.67 -3.20
C GLN A 63 33.22 2.66 -2.85
N ALA A 64 33.57 1.76 -3.78
CA ALA A 64 34.64 0.79 -3.58
C ALA A 64 36.00 1.49 -3.39
N ASP A 65 36.27 2.54 -4.15
CA ASP A 65 37.50 3.33 -4.01
C ASP A 65 37.55 4.10 -2.68
N ALA A 66 36.44 4.69 -2.26
CA ALA A 66 36.34 5.36 -0.95
C ALA A 66 36.59 4.38 0.22
N ILE A 67 36.03 3.16 0.14
CA ILE A 67 36.24 2.12 1.16
C ILE A 67 37.70 1.69 1.21
N LYS A 68 38.37 1.50 0.06
CA LYS A 68 39.80 1.14 0.01
C LYS A 68 40.68 2.21 0.65
N VAL A 69 40.42 3.49 0.38
CA VAL A 69 41.16 4.60 0.99
C VAL A 69 40.96 4.62 2.50
N ALA A 70 39.72 4.45 2.98
CA ALA A 70 39.42 4.37 4.40
C ALA A 70 40.15 3.20 5.09
N MET A 71 40.14 2.01 4.49
CA MET A 71 40.87 0.85 5.01
C MET A 71 42.38 1.09 5.09
N GLU A 72 42.99 1.71 4.08
CA GLU A 72 44.43 1.96 4.08
C GLU A 72 44.83 3.03 5.11
N ASN A 73 43.97 4.03 5.34
CA ASN A 73 44.16 5.02 6.39
C ASN A 73 44.05 4.38 7.79
N SER A 74 43.01 3.58 8.05
CA SER A 74 42.86 2.86 9.33
C SER A 74 44.03 1.91 9.58
N LYS A 75 44.55 1.25 8.54
CA LYS A 75 45.74 0.41 8.64
C LYS A 75 46.99 1.20 9.01
N LYS A 76 47.18 2.40 8.44
CA LYS A 76 48.31 3.29 8.80
C LYS A 76 48.22 3.76 10.25
N GLU A 77 47.05 4.23 10.69
CA GLU A 77 46.81 4.65 12.08
C GLU A 77 47.09 3.51 13.06
N TRP A 78 46.62 2.30 12.76
CA TRP A 78 46.89 1.12 13.58
C TRP A 78 48.39 0.80 13.65
N MET A 79 49.10 0.86 12.52
CA MET A 79 50.55 0.65 12.48
C MET A 79 51.33 1.70 13.27
N GLU A 80 50.89 2.96 13.26
CA GLU A 80 51.47 4.04 14.06
C GLU A 80 51.23 3.83 15.55
N GLU A 81 50.02 3.44 15.95
CA GLU A 81 49.71 3.14 17.35
C GLU A 81 50.53 1.96 17.88
N MET A 82 50.73 0.93 17.05
CA MET A 82 51.60 -0.21 17.40
C MET A 82 53.07 0.21 17.53
N ARG A 83 53.54 1.17 16.73
CA ARG A 83 54.88 1.77 16.91
C ARG A 83 54.96 2.57 18.21
N ARG A 84 53.94 3.37 18.54
CA ARG A 84 53.88 4.18 19.76
C ARG A 84 53.96 3.31 21.02
N LYS A 85 53.16 2.24 21.07
CA LYS A 85 53.17 1.26 22.18
C LYS A 85 54.51 0.53 22.35
N LYS A 86 55.29 0.39 21.29
CA LYS A 86 56.62 -0.25 21.35
C LYS A 86 57.70 0.66 21.94
N VAL A 87 57.51 1.99 21.83
CA VAL A 87 58.44 3.00 22.37
C VAL A 87 58.19 3.24 23.87
N GLU A 88 56.94 3.08 24.34
CA GLU A 88 56.61 3.03 25.77
C GLU A 88 57.06 1.70 26.40
N LYS A 89 58.36 1.54 26.60
CA LYS A 89 58.84 0.52 27.54
C LYS A 89 58.35 0.90 28.94
N PRO A 90 57.79 -0.04 29.71
CA PRO A 90 57.40 0.23 31.09
C PRO A 90 58.64 0.54 31.91
N THR A 91 58.83 1.82 32.24
CA THR A 91 59.75 2.26 33.29
C THR A 91 59.21 1.70 34.60
N LYS A 92 59.67 0.51 34.97
CA LYS A 92 59.39 -0.09 36.28
C LYS A 92 59.96 0.82 37.36
N ALA A 93 59.09 1.49 38.10
CA ALA A 93 59.04 1.45 39.57
C ALA A 93 57.97 2.43 40.07
N GLN A 94 56.95 1.91 40.77
CA GLN A 94 56.70 2.18 42.20
C GLN A 94 55.26 1.82 42.62
N ASN A 95 55.23 0.92 43.60
CA ASN A 95 54.41 0.90 44.82
C ASN A 95 52.89 0.60 44.77
N PHE A 96 52.62 -0.57 45.33
CA PHE A 96 51.40 -1.12 45.93
C PHE A 96 50.48 -0.15 46.68
N THR A 97 49.17 -0.40 46.60
CA THR A 97 48.30 -0.63 47.78
C THR A 97 46.96 -1.29 47.38
N PRO A 98 46.45 -2.31 48.10
CA PRO A 98 45.15 -2.92 47.83
C PRO A 98 44.12 -2.65 48.95
N ALA A 99 42.97 -2.08 48.59
CA ALA A 99 41.68 -2.18 49.30
C ALA A 99 40.63 -1.65 48.31
N GLY A 100 39.52 -2.28 47.98
CA GLY A 100 38.56 -3.04 48.79
C GLY A 100 37.19 -2.46 48.43
N GLY A 101 36.21 -3.28 48.03
CA GLY A 101 34.86 -2.78 47.78
C GLY A 101 34.05 -3.60 46.77
N LYS A 102 33.41 -4.65 47.28
CA LYS A 102 32.32 -5.38 46.60
C LYS A 102 31.07 -4.48 46.59
N ASN A 103 30.26 -4.53 45.53
CA ASN A 103 28.80 -4.48 45.69
C ASN A 103 28.07 -5.05 44.46
N LEU A 104 27.39 -6.17 44.70
CA LEU A 104 26.34 -6.74 43.87
C LEU A 104 25.01 -6.06 44.23
N THR A 105 24.21 -5.65 43.25
CA THR A 105 22.76 -5.55 43.41
C THR A 105 22.06 -6.04 42.14
N SER A 106 21.27 -7.09 42.33
CA SER A 106 20.32 -7.65 41.37
C SER A 106 18.94 -7.05 41.62
N GLY A 107 18.20 -6.76 40.56
CA GLY A 107 16.82 -6.27 40.64
C GLY A 107 15.98 -6.84 39.51
N ALA A 108 15.32 -7.98 39.78
CA ALA A 108 14.33 -8.61 38.92
C ALA A 108 12.93 -8.27 39.45
N THR A 109 12.05 -7.74 38.61
CA THR A 109 10.61 -7.60 38.91
C THR A 109 9.77 -8.26 37.84
N ARG A 110 9.10 -9.32 38.29
CA ARG A 110 8.02 -10.12 37.69
C ARG A 110 6.68 -9.40 37.89
N ARG A 111 5.81 -9.36 36.88
CA ARG A 111 4.36 -9.15 37.05
C ARG A 111 3.56 -9.93 36.01
N GLU A 112 2.72 -10.82 36.54
CA GLU A 112 1.64 -11.57 35.91
C GLU A 112 0.36 -10.72 35.82
N ASN A 113 -0.57 -11.07 34.93
CA ASN A 113 -2.05 -10.90 34.95
C ASN A 113 -2.58 -11.53 33.63
N ALA A 114 -3.28 -12.69 33.61
CA ALA A 114 -4.70 -12.97 33.91
C ALA A 114 -5.68 -12.11 33.06
N ALA A 115 -6.39 -12.60 32.04
CA ALA A 115 -7.50 -13.59 31.94
C ALA A 115 -8.92 -12.99 32.18
N GLY A 116 -9.86 -13.24 31.24
CA GLY A 116 -11.32 -12.96 31.27
C GLY A 116 -11.89 -12.77 29.84
N GLU A 117 -12.61 -13.73 29.23
CA GLU A 117 -14.09 -13.97 29.26
C GLU A 117 -14.91 -12.83 28.59
N SER A 118 -15.99 -12.97 27.79
CA SER A 118 -16.88 -14.05 27.35
C SER A 118 -17.84 -13.53 26.23
N ALA A 119 -18.63 -14.42 25.64
CA ALA A 119 -19.44 -14.35 24.40
C ALA A 119 -20.75 -13.51 24.35
N SER A 120 -21.28 -13.27 23.14
CA SER A 120 -22.71 -13.36 22.69
C SER A 120 -22.82 -12.88 21.23
N VAL A 121 -23.20 -13.68 20.21
CA VAL A 121 -24.52 -14.20 19.77
C VAL A 121 -25.63 -13.16 19.66
N LEU A 122 -26.05 -12.83 18.43
CA LEU A 122 -27.47 -12.71 18.01
C LEU A 122 -27.61 -12.61 16.47
N SER A 123 -28.65 -13.26 15.97
CA SER A 123 -29.07 -13.37 14.56
C SER A 123 -30.15 -12.34 14.22
N ARG A 124 -30.30 -11.93 12.94
CA ARG A 124 -31.58 -12.01 12.17
C ARG A 124 -31.54 -11.40 10.77
N SER A 125 -32.43 -11.97 9.96
CA SER A 125 -32.69 -11.88 8.52
C SER A 125 -33.40 -10.60 8.06
N GLY A 126 -33.29 -10.23 6.77
CA GLY A 126 -34.17 -9.21 6.17
C GLY A 126 -33.90 -8.84 4.69
N VAL A 127 -34.58 -9.54 3.78
CA VAL A 127 -35.23 -9.12 2.51
C VAL A 127 -34.63 -8.01 1.62
N LEU A 128 -34.32 -8.38 0.37
CA LEU A 128 -33.99 -7.50 -0.78
C LEU A 128 -35.25 -6.89 -1.44
N ASN A 129 -35.16 -5.63 -1.84
CA ASN A 129 -35.91 -5.08 -2.99
C ASN A 129 -35.01 -4.14 -3.81
N SER A 130 -35.12 -4.24 -5.13
CA SER A 130 -34.32 -3.54 -6.13
C SER A 130 -34.97 -2.24 -6.60
N ASP A 131 -34.10 -1.36 -7.12
CA ASP A 131 -34.41 -0.23 -8.01
C ASP A 131 -34.74 1.13 -7.37
N THR A 132 -33.71 1.80 -6.82
CA THR A 132 -33.74 3.26 -6.67
C THR A 132 -32.35 3.88 -6.89
N LYS A 133 -32.32 4.96 -7.67
CA LYS A 133 -31.17 5.82 -7.95
C LYS A 133 -30.72 6.51 -6.66
N VAL A 134 -29.56 6.13 -6.13
CA VAL A 134 -29.05 6.57 -4.81
C VAL A 134 -28.48 7.98 -4.87
N THR A 135 -29.23 8.96 -4.37
CA THR A 135 -28.69 10.15 -3.70
C THR A 135 -28.53 9.78 -2.23
N VAL A 136 -27.29 9.65 -1.73
CA VAL A 136 -27.04 9.31 -0.32
C VAL A 136 -27.40 10.52 0.53
N SER A 137 -28.51 10.44 1.24
CA SER A 137 -28.88 11.38 2.29
C SER A 137 -27.94 11.16 3.48
N GLN A 138 -27.57 12.24 4.18
CA GLN A 138 -26.63 12.17 5.33
C GLN A 138 -27.16 11.29 6.49
N ASP A 139 -28.44 10.94 6.46
CA ASP A 139 -29.12 10.07 7.43
C ASP A 139 -29.03 8.57 7.12
N ASP A 140 -28.49 8.17 5.96
CA ASP A 140 -28.30 6.76 5.58
C ASP A 140 -26.91 6.20 5.95
N ILE A 141 -26.12 6.95 6.72
CA ILE A 141 -24.84 6.45 7.23
C ILE A 141 -25.14 5.39 8.29
N PRO A 142 -24.71 4.12 8.11
CA PRO A 142 -24.94 3.08 9.10
C PRO A 142 -24.42 3.52 10.47
N LYS A 143 -25.34 3.67 11.43
CA LYS A 143 -25.11 4.12 12.81
C LYS A 143 -24.00 3.33 13.53
N ASP A 144 -23.74 2.10 13.08
CA ASP A 144 -22.82 1.15 13.71
C ASP A 144 -21.33 1.52 13.61
N PHE A 145 -20.93 2.49 12.78
CA PHE A 145 -19.49 2.76 12.56
C PHE A 145 -18.93 3.95 13.34
N SER A 146 -19.73 4.98 13.62
CA SER A 146 -19.24 6.22 14.22
C SER A 146 -19.32 6.23 15.75
N GLU A 147 -20.20 5.43 16.37
CA GLU A 147 -20.46 5.50 17.81
C GLU A 147 -19.31 4.96 18.68
N SER A 148 -18.35 4.22 18.11
CA SER A 148 -17.23 3.62 18.87
C SER A 148 -15.87 4.28 18.63
N ILE A 149 -15.77 5.34 17.83
CA ILE A 149 -14.47 5.96 17.49
C ILE A 149 -14.19 7.13 18.44
N SER A 150 -13.13 7.01 19.23
CA SER A 150 -12.59 8.14 19.98
C SER A 150 -11.75 9.03 19.05
N PHE A 151 -12.07 10.33 19.01
CA PHE A 151 -11.32 11.33 18.25
C PHE A 151 -10.37 12.13 19.16
N GLU A 152 -9.78 11.48 20.15
CA GLU A 152 -8.79 12.10 21.04
C GLU A 152 -7.39 12.12 20.41
N LEU A 153 -6.60 13.15 20.74
CA LEU A 153 -5.20 13.26 20.30
C LEU A 153 -4.41 12.02 20.70
N GLY A 154 -3.63 11.50 19.76
CA GLY A 154 -2.82 10.30 19.96
C GLY A 154 -3.55 8.98 19.74
N THR A 155 -4.87 9.00 19.54
CA THR A 155 -5.66 7.79 19.26
C THR A 155 -5.31 7.25 17.88
N TYR A 156 -5.20 5.92 17.80
CA TYR A 156 -5.06 5.20 16.54
C TYR A 156 -6.42 4.94 15.92
N VAL A 157 -6.51 5.11 14.61
CA VAL A 157 -7.72 4.88 13.82
C VAL A 157 -7.35 4.23 12.49
N ASP A 158 -8.29 3.53 11.89
CA ASP A 158 -8.17 3.19 10.47
C ASP A 158 -8.78 4.35 9.67
N CYS A 159 -7.99 4.91 8.76
CA CYS A 159 -8.40 6.05 7.94
C CYS A 159 -8.33 5.70 6.46
N ARG A 160 -9.40 6.00 5.73
CA ARG A 160 -9.46 5.83 4.28
C ARG A 160 -8.78 7.00 3.58
N ASP A 161 -7.77 6.75 2.77
CA ASP A 161 -7.05 7.78 2.01
C ASP A 161 -7.84 8.32 0.80
N THR A 162 -7.28 9.32 0.11
CA THR A 162 -7.88 9.93 -1.09
C THR A 162 -8.02 8.97 -2.28
N VAL A 163 -7.28 7.86 -2.29
CA VAL A 163 -7.40 6.80 -3.32
C VAL A 163 -8.30 5.64 -2.88
N GLY A 164 -8.93 5.76 -1.71
CA GLY A 164 -9.95 4.84 -1.20
C GLY A 164 -9.41 3.62 -0.45
N MET A 165 -8.14 3.61 -0.05
CA MET A 165 -7.49 2.55 0.73
C MET A 165 -7.58 2.83 2.23
N TRP A 166 -7.87 1.82 3.03
CA TRP A 166 -7.81 1.92 4.49
C TRP A 166 -6.37 1.75 4.96
N LEU A 167 -5.88 2.72 5.72
CA LEU A 167 -4.52 2.78 6.26
C LEU A 167 -4.58 2.99 7.77
N GLU A 168 -3.60 2.42 8.48
CA GLU A 168 -3.47 2.64 9.93
C GLU A 168 -2.95 4.06 10.13
N ALA A 169 -3.63 4.85 10.94
CA ALA A 169 -3.33 6.25 11.12
C ALA A 169 -3.43 6.68 12.59
N LYS A 170 -2.87 7.84 12.89
CA LYS A 170 -2.88 8.45 14.21
C LYS A 170 -3.41 9.87 14.14
N ILE A 171 -4.28 10.24 15.07
CA ILE A 171 -4.72 11.63 15.23
C ILE A 171 -3.59 12.41 15.87
N VAL A 172 -2.95 13.31 15.13
CA VAL A 172 -1.79 14.09 15.59
C VAL A 172 -2.15 15.52 15.97
N GLU A 173 -3.29 16.02 15.50
CA GLU A 173 -3.79 17.35 15.84
C GLU A 173 -5.32 17.36 15.80
N ARG A 174 -5.93 18.21 16.62
CA ARG A 174 -7.38 18.39 16.69
C ARG A 174 -7.69 19.86 16.90
N GLN A 175 -8.52 20.39 16.01
CA GLN A 175 -9.06 21.74 16.06
C GLN A 175 -10.58 21.61 15.92
N ASP A 176 -11.30 21.61 17.05
CA ASP A 176 -12.75 21.38 17.13
C ASP A 176 -13.21 20.09 16.43
N LYS A 177 -13.73 20.23 15.21
CA LYS A 177 -14.24 19.16 14.33
C LYS A 177 -13.29 18.82 13.17
N LEU A 178 -12.11 19.40 13.13
CA LEU A 178 -11.08 19.14 12.14
C LEU A 178 -9.94 18.37 12.80
N LEU A 179 -9.55 17.25 12.19
CA LEU A 179 -8.51 16.36 12.69
C LEU A 179 -7.37 16.32 11.69
N ARG A 180 -6.13 16.46 12.16
CA ARG A 180 -4.94 16.15 11.35
C ARG A 180 -4.58 14.70 11.56
N ILE A 181 -4.63 13.94 10.47
CA ILE A 181 -4.41 12.50 10.45
C ILE A 181 -3.04 12.22 9.85
N HIS A 182 -2.22 11.50 10.61
CA HIS A 182 -0.92 11.01 10.17
C HIS A 182 -1.00 9.53 9.83
N TYR A 183 -0.73 9.17 8.58
CA TYR A 183 -0.71 7.77 8.14
C TYR A 183 0.58 7.09 8.58
N LEU A 184 0.47 5.96 9.28
CA LEU A 184 1.65 5.25 9.78
C LEU A 184 2.52 4.73 8.63
N LYS A 185 3.84 4.91 8.77
CA LYS A 185 4.89 4.55 7.78
C LYS A 185 4.95 5.47 6.56
N TRP A 186 4.20 6.58 6.57
CA TRP A 186 4.27 7.62 5.55
C TRP A 186 4.92 8.87 6.15
N ASP A 187 5.55 9.67 5.30
CA ASP A 187 6.07 10.98 5.71
C ASP A 187 4.93 11.93 6.09
N SER A 188 5.21 12.86 7.00
CA SER A 188 4.23 13.87 7.46
C SER A 188 3.71 14.80 6.35
N ASN A 189 4.37 14.80 5.18
CA ASN A 189 3.90 15.51 3.99
C ASN A 189 2.60 14.94 3.42
N TRP A 190 2.24 13.73 3.83
CA TRP A 190 0.98 13.06 3.46
C TRP A 190 -0.10 13.21 4.54
N ASP A 191 0.15 13.99 5.59
CA ASP A 191 -0.86 14.23 6.62
C ASP A 191 -2.03 15.02 6.04
N GLU A 192 -3.24 14.61 6.37
CA GLU A 192 -4.48 15.22 5.86
C GLU A 192 -5.30 15.83 7.00
N TYR A 193 -5.95 16.96 6.72
CA TYR A 193 -6.97 17.53 7.60
C TYR A 193 -8.35 17.04 7.17
N LEU A 194 -9.03 16.30 8.04
CA LEU A 194 -10.35 15.71 7.78
C LEU A 194 -11.38 16.25 8.77
N SER A 195 -12.58 16.54 8.27
CA SER A 195 -13.68 17.03 9.09
C SER A 195 -14.50 15.86 9.63
N ILE A 196 -14.69 15.79 10.95
CA ILE A 196 -15.47 14.72 11.59
C ILE A 196 -16.87 14.60 10.96
N ASP A 197 -17.55 15.72 10.67
CA ASP A 197 -18.91 15.70 10.13
C ASP A 197 -18.98 15.27 8.65
N LYS A 198 -18.00 15.69 7.84
CA LYS A 198 -18.02 15.47 6.37
C LYS A 198 -17.34 14.18 5.97
N ASP A 199 -16.29 13.80 6.70
CA ASP A 199 -15.39 12.69 6.40
C ASP A 199 -15.61 11.51 7.35
N ILE A 200 -16.71 11.45 8.10
CA ILE A 200 -16.98 10.38 9.08
C ILE A 200 -16.84 8.97 8.47
N LEU A 201 -17.23 8.81 7.21
CA LEU A 201 -17.15 7.56 6.44
C LEU A 201 -15.71 7.14 6.10
N ARG A 202 -14.72 8.02 6.28
CA ARG A 202 -13.31 7.73 6.12
C ARG A 202 -12.67 7.22 7.41
N PHE A 203 -13.38 7.23 8.53
CA PHE A 203 -12.87 6.75 9.81
C PHE A 203 -13.45 5.38 10.18
N ALA A 204 -12.62 4.58 10.83
CA ALA A 204 -13.01 3.34 11.46
C ALA A 204 -12.17 3.09 12.73
N PRO A 205 -12.67 2.29 13.69
CA PRO A 205 -11.87 1.85 14.82
C PRO A 205 -10.55 1.22 14.37
N ALA A 206 -9.46 1.49 15.10
CA ALA A 206 -8.14 0.95 14.77
C ALA A 206 -8.18 -0.57 14.61
N GLY A 207 -7.60 -1.05 13.51
CA GLY A 207 -7.51 -2.46 13.19
C GLY A 207 -8.78 -3.08 12.60
N LYS A 208 -9.88 -2.34 12.43
CA LYS A 208 -11.09 -2.89 11.79
C LYS A 208 -10.86 -3.32 10.34
N PHE A 209 -10.06 -2.55 9.60
CA PHE A 209 -9.75 -2.75 8.19
C PHE A 209 -8.26 -2.99 7.93
N THR A 210 -7.37 -2.43 8.75
CA THR A 210 -5.91 -2.49 8.54
C THR A 210 -5.27 -3.69 9.21
N LYS A 211 -5.90 -4.22 10.27
CA LYS A 211 -5.54 -5.47 10.93
C LYS A 211 -6.69 -6.44 10.70
N PRO A 212 -6.87 -6.98 9.48
CA PRO A 212 -7.77 -8.12 9.36
C PRO A 212 -7.33 -9.10 10.44
N SER A 213 -8.26 -9.54 11.29
CA SER A 213 -7.92 -10.58 12.27
C SER A 213 -7.26 -11.67 11.44
N SER A 214 -5.97 -11.93 11.65
CA SER A 214 -5.21 -12.88 10.85
C SER A 214 -5.96 -14.21 10.80
N ASN A 215 -6.70 -14.52 11.86
CA ASN A 215 -7.68 -15.59 11.98
C ASN A 215 -8.77 -15.65 10.89
N ALA A 216 -9.28 -14.54 10.37
CA ALA A 216 -10.30 -14.51 9.32
C ALA A 216 -9.78 -15.01 7.96
N MET A 217 -8.45 -14.94 7.75
CA MET A 217 -7.78 -15.45 6.55
C MET A 217 -7.08 -16.80 6.79
N VAL A 218 -6.75 -17.11 8.05
CA VAL A 218 -6.18 -18.39 8.46
C VAL A 218 -7.24 -19.47 8.25
N GLY A 219 -6.96 -20.39 7.32
CA GLY A 219 -7.88 -21.47 6.96
C GLY A 219 -8.59 -21.29 5.61
N MET A 220 -8.34 -20.20 4.88
CA MET A 220 -8.84 -20.10 3.50
C MET A 220 -8.30 -21.23 2.63
N GLN A 221 -9.21 -21.93 1.99
CA GLN A 221 -8.92 -23.06 1.12
C GLN A 221 -8.70 -22.59 -0.31
N ILE A 222 -8.01 -23.43 -1.09
CA ILE A 222 -7.88 -23.22 -2.53
C ILE A 222 -9.29 -23.22 -3.13
N SER A 223 -9.58 -22.21 -3.96
CA SER A 223 -10.87 -21.90 -4.60
C SER A 223 -11.83 -21.03 -3.79
N ASP A 224 -11.47 -20.63 -2.56
CA ASP A 224 -12.28 -19.67 -1.82
C ASP A 224 -12.28 -18.29 -2.50
N LYS A 225 -13.41 -17.58 -2.35
CA LYS A 225 -13.63 -16.25 -2.93
C LYS A 225 -13.18 -15.16 -1.95
N VAL A 226 -12.35 -14.27 -2.44
CA VAL A 226 -11.83 -13.11 -1.70
C VAL A 226 -12.07 -11.84 -2.49
N MET A 227 -12.05 -10.70 -1.81
CA MET A 227 -11.95 -9.40 -2.44
C MET A 227 -10.47 -8.98 -2.43
N VAL A 228 -9.96 -8.52 -3.57
CA VAL A 228 -8.61 -7.98 -3.70
C VAL A 228 -8.64 -6.56 -4.25
N CYS A 229 -7.79 -5.69 -3.74
CA CYS A 229 -7.56 -4.34 -4.24
C CYS A 229 -6.16 -4.28 -4.88
N PRO A 230 -6.00 -4.71 -6.14
CA PRO A 230 -4.69 -4.75 -6.77
C PRO A 230 -4.16 -3.31 -6.98
N LEU A 231 -2.92 -3.05 -6.54
CA LEU A 231 -2.26 -1.77 -6.85
C LEU A 231 -1.99 -1.60 -8.35
N GLN A 232 -1.86 -2.71 -9.09
CA GLN A 232 -1.56 -2.71 -10.51
C GLN A 232 -2.22 -3.89 -11.25
N PRO A 233 -2.64 -3.69 -12.52
CA PRO A 233 -2.80 -2.40 -13.21
C PRO A 233 -4.06 -1.66 -12.72
N ALA A 234 -3.99 -0.33 -12.62
CA ALA A 234 -5.11 0.55 -12.22
C ALA A 234 -6.41 0.22 -12.99
N PRO A 235 -7.60 0.41 -12.39
CA PRO A 235 -7.88 1.17 -11.16
C PRO A 235 -7.85 0.33 -9.87
N ARG A 236 -7.47 1.00 -8.76
CA ARG A 236 -7.50 0.49 -7.37
C ARG A 236 -8.95 0.29 -6.90
N ARG A 237 -9.60 -0.72 -7.45
CA ARG A 237 -10.96 -1.13 -7.09
C ARG A 237 -10.90 -2.51 -6.48
N TRP A 238 -11.68 -2.72 -5.42
CA TRP A 238 -11.94 -4.05 -4.91
C TRP A 238 -12.61 -4.91 -5.99
N VAL A 239 -11.93 -5.98 -6.39
CA VAL A 239 -12.41 -6.97 -7.36
C VAL A 239 -12.48 -8.34 -6.69
N GLU A 240 -13.39 -9.17 -7.17
CA GLU A 240 -13.47 -10.55 -6.71
C GLU A 240 -12.30 -11.36 -7.28
N GLY A 241 -11.63 -12.11 -6.41
CA GLY A 241 -10.57 -13.04 -6.72
C GLY A 241 -10.83 -14.42 -6.14
N LEU A 242 -10.13 -15.41 -6.68
CA LEU A 242 -10.14 -16.79 -6.20
C LEU A 242 -8.77 -17.13 -5.64
N VAL A 243 -8.71 -17.70 -4.45
CA VAL A 243 -7.48 -18.23 -3.87
C VAL A 243 -7.03 -19.42 -4.71
N VAL A 244 -5.83 -19.35 -5.28
CA VAL A 244 -5.25 -20.42 -6.11
C VAL A 244 -4.23 -21.23 -5.32
N LYS A 245 -3.49 -20.57 -4.43
CA LYS A 245 -2.52 -21.20 -3.53
C LYS A 245 -2.45 -20.43 -2.22
N SER A 246 -2.09 -21.12 -1.14
CA SER A 246 -1.74 -20.52 0.14
C SER A 246 -0.36 -21.01 0.58
N LYS A 247 0.39 -20.14 1.26
CA LYS A 247 1.69 -20.48 1.88
C LYS A 247 1.85 -19.65 3.15
N GLY A 248 1.49 -20.23 4.30
CA GLY A 248 1.44 -19.49 5.57
C GLY A 248 0.47 -18.31 5.47
N ALA A 249 0.93 -17.12 5.84
CA ALA A 249 0.17 -15.86 5.75
C ALA A 249 0.14 -15.22 4.35
N HIS A 250 0.53 -15.94 3.30
CA HIS A 250 0.48 -15.44 1.93
C HIS A 250 -0.54 -16.21 1.09
N LEU A 251 -1.38 -15.48 0.37
CA LEU A 251 -2.39 -16.01 -0.54
C LEU A 251 -2.04 -15.63 -1.98
N LYS A 252 -1.93 -16.61 -2.87
CA LYS A 252 -1.89 -16.36 -4.31
C LYS A 252 -3.31 -16.26 -4.82
N VAL A 253 -3.77 -15.06 -5.12
CA VAL A 253 -5.13 -14.81 -5.59
C VAL A 253 -5.11 -14.57 -7.09
N ARG A 254 -6.02 -15.23 -7.80
CA ARG A 254 -6.31 -14.99 -9.21
C ARG A 254 -7.56 -14.14 -9.34
N TYR A 255 -7.46 -13.03 -10.05
CA TYR A 255 -8.55 -12.07 -10.20
C TYR A 255 -8.62 -11.52 -11.63
N ARG A 256 -9.71 -10.83 -11.94
CA ARG A 256 -9.94 -10.16 -13.22
C ARG A 256 -10.23 -8.68 -12.99
N ILE A 257 -9.71 -7.83 -13.89
CA ILE A 257 -9.95 -6.40 -13.87
C ILE A 257 -10.81 -6.03 -15.09
N GLY A 258 -12.01 -5.51 -14.83
CA GLY A 258 -12.95 -5.08 -15.87
C GLY A 258 -13.44 -6.24 -16.75
N LYS A 259 -13.59 -5.96 -18.05
CA LYS A 259 -14.00 -6.96 -19.06
C LYS A 259 -12.82 -7.69 -19.71
N SER A 260 -11.60 -7.49 -19.21
CA SER A 260 -10.43 -8.16 -19.82
C SER A 260 -10.55 -9.68 -19.64
N ALA A 261 -10.19 -10.41 -20.70
CA ALA A 261 -10.04 -11.86 -20.65
C ALA A 261 -8.81 -12.25 -19.80
N ASP A 262 -7.87 -11.32 -19.63
CA ASP A 262 -6.63 -11.51 -18.90
C ASP A 262 -6.92 -11.79 -17.43
N LYS A 263 -6.28 -12.85 -16.93
CA LYS A 263 -6.35 -13.25 -15.52
C LYS A 263 -5.03 -12.85 -14.88
N PHE A 264 -5.12 -12.00 -13.88
CA PHE A 264 -3.96 -11.66 -13.06
C PHE A 264 -3.86 -12.68 -11.93
N SER A 265 -2.64 -12.99 -11.50
CA SER A 265 -2.41 -13.73 -10.27
C SER A 265 -1.28 -13.10 -9.50
N PHE A 266 -1.54 -12.74 -8.25
CA PHE A 266 -0.57 -12.06 -7.41
C PHE A 266 -0.57 -12.65 -6.00
N TRP A 267 0.58 -12.57 -5.33
CA TRP A 267 0.71 -12.99 -3.94
C TRP A 267 0.40 -11.81 -3.03
N PHE A 268 -0.55 -11.99 -2.14
CA PHE A 268 -0.94 -11.01 -1.14
C PHE A 268 -0.57 -11.55 0.24
N HIS A 269 -0.10 -10.68 1.12
CA HIS A 269 -0.04 -10.99 2.54
C HIS A 269 -1.46 -10.88 3.11
N CYS A 270 -1.87 -11.78 4.00
CA CYS A 270 -3.20 -11.74 4.62
C CYS A 270 -3.46 -10.42 5.36
N ASP A 271 -2.39 -9.80 5.87
CA ASP A 271 -2.45 -8.54 6.63
C ASP A 271 -2.13 -7.29 5.79
N SER A 272 -1.99 -7.40 4.46
CA SER A 272 -1.63 -6.22 3.64
C SER A 272 -2.75 -5.18 3.53
N GLY A 273 -3.98 -5.52 3.95
CA GLY A 273 -5.17 -4.71 3.70
C GLY A 273 -5.58 -4.69 2.21
N GLU A 274 -4.87 -5.40 1.34
CA GLU A 274 -5.18 -5.50 -0.10
C GLU A 274 -6.04 -6.73 -0.41
N VAL A 275 -6.22 -7.64 0.55
CA VAL A 275 -7.04 -8.84 0.42
C VAL A 275 -7.95 -8.95 1.64
N ARG A 276 -9.24 -9.24 1.43
CA ARG A 276 -10.22 -9.46 2.50
C ARG A 276 -11.19 -10.60 2.14
N PRO A 277 -11.80 -11.28 3.12
CA PRO A 277 -12.84 -12.27 2.83
C PRO A 277 -14.00 -11.62 2.09
N ARG A 278 -14.71 -12.37 1.23
CA ARG A 278 -15.88 -11.84 0.52
C ARG A 278 -17.02 -11.42 1.45
N ASN A 279 -17.13 -12.06 2.61
CA ASN A 279 -18.26 -11.92 3.54
C ASN A 279 -17.90 -11.10 4.80
N ALA A 280 -16.76 -10.40 4.80
CA ALA A 280 -16.32 -9.57 5.92
C ALA A 280 -16.83 -8.13 5.82
#